data_AF-A0A932VP78-F1
#
_entry.id   AF-A0A932VP78-F1
#
_cell.length_a   1.000
_cell.length_b   1.000
_cell.length_c   1.000
_cell.angle_alpha   90.00
_cell.angle_beta   90.00
_cell.angle_gamma   90.00
#
_symmetry.space_group_name_H-M   'P 1'
#
loop_
_entity.id
_entity.type
_entity.pdbx_description
1 polymer ?
#
loop_
_entity_poly.entity_id
_entity_poly.type
_entity_poly.pdbx_seq_one_letter_code
_entity_poly.pdbx_strand_id
1 'polypeptide(L)'
;MENLQILPIDKVAACLEEKLASLSQARVVFIGFSLPEEFGEGSELQFGDLKQLFAIGLGAHSVEMGKSFVLKTIEELFSGEFGSFVPERTRFCVTEEGNGLFTVSAIMP
;
A
#
# COMPACT_ATOMS: atom_id res chain seq x y z
N MET A 1 -4.33 15.28 12.04
CA MET A 1 -3.23 14.78 12.90
C MET A 1 -2.55 13.71 12.08
N GLU A 2 -1.28 13.92 11.72
CA GLU A 2 -0.50 12.90 11.04
C GLU A 2 -0.12 11.82 12.06
N ASN A 3 -0.46 10.56 11.78
CA ASN A 3 -0.06 9.44 12.61
C ASN A 3 1.13 8.75 11.97
N LEU A 4 2.30 8.87 12.61
CA LEU A 4 3.58 8.35 12.12
C LEU A 4 3.97 7.10 12.90
N GLN A 5 4.30 6.02 12.19
CA GLN A 5 4.75 4.76 12.76
C GLN A 5 6.02 4.29 12.07
N ILE A 6 7.06 4.00 12.87
CA ILE A 6 8.31 3.41 12.39
C ILE A 6 8.28 1.92 12.68
N LEU A 7 8.27 1.11 11.64
CA LEU A 7 8.08 -0.33 11.73
C LEU A 7 9.24 -1.09 11.05
N PRO A 8 9.62 -2.26 11.56
CA PRO A 8 10.46 -3.18 10.78
C PRO A 8 9.66 -3.75 9.60
N ILE A 9 10.35 -4.21 8.56
CA ILE A 9 9.76 -4.70 7.30
C ILE A 9 8.64 -5.73 7.52
N ASP A 10 8.83 -6.68 8.45
CA ASP A 10 7.92 -7.77 8.77
C ASP A 10 6.63 -7.33 9.47
N LYS A 11 6.52 -6.04 9.83
CA LYS A 11 5.33 -5.45 10.48
C LYS A 11 4.61 -4.46 9.58
N VAL A 12 5.18 -4.09 8.43
CA VAL A 12 4.58 -3.07 7.55
C VAL A 12 3.29 -3.56 6.93
N ALA A 13 3.27 -4.77 6.35
CA ALA A 13 2.06 -5.33 5.74
C ALA A 13 0.90 -5.42 6.73
N ALA A 14 1.12 -6.08 7.88
CA ALA A 14 0.08 -6.22 8.91
C ALA A 14 -0.46 -4.86 9.39
N CYS A 15 0.39 -3.85 9.56
CA CYS A 15 -0.04 -2.51 9.95
C CYS A 15 -0.93 -1.86 8.88
N LEU A 16 -0.51 -1.92 7.62
CA LEU A 16 -1.28 -1.35 6.51
C LEU A 16 -2.60 -2.10 6.33
N GLU A 17 -2.61 -3.42 6.39
CA GLU A 17 -3.83 -4.22 6.27
C GLU A 17 -4.87 -3.86 7.34
N GLU A 18 -4.46 -3.74 8.61
CA GLU A 18 -5.36 -3.34 9.70
C GLU A 18 -5.96 -1.95 9.44
N LYS A 19 -5.14 -1.00 9.01
CA LYS A 19 -5.56 0.38 8.70
C LYS A 19 -6.49 0.43 7.49
N LEU A 20 -6.19 -0.33 6.44
CA LEU A 20 -6.94 -0.34 5.18
C LEU A 20 -8.22 -1.18 5.26
N ALA A 21 -8.30 -2.17 6.15
CA ALA A 21 -9.44 -3.08 6.28
C ALA A 21 -10.77 -2.36 6.57
N SER A 22 -10.74 -1.25 7.31
CA SER A 22 -11.94 -0.46 7.62
C SER A 22 -12.32 0.57 6.55
N LEU A 23 -11.43 0.85 5.60
CA LEU A 23 -11.60 1.92 4.61
C LEU A 23 -12.34 1.43 3.36
N SER A 24 -13.22 2.27 2.83
CA SER A 24 -13.91 2.06 1.55
C SER A 24 -13.07 2.53 0.36
N GLN A 25 -12.13 3.43 0.59
CA GLN A 25 -11.16 3.93 -0.39
C GLN A 25 -9.86 4.27 0.32
N ALA A 26 -8.73 4.02 -0.34
CA ALA A 26 -7.43 4.43 0.15
C ALA A 26 -6.44 4.55 -1.00
N ARG A 27 -5.37 5.30 -0.74
CA ARG A 27 -4.19 5.41 -1.58
C ARG A 27 -2.96 5.19 -0.71
N VAL A 28 -2.10 4.29 -1.13
CA VAL A 28 -0.81 3.99 -0.50
C VAL A 28 0.27 4.44 -1.46
N VAL A 29 1.10 5.39 -1.04
CA VAL A 29 2.20 5.94 -1.84
C VAL A 29 3.52 5.47 -1.25
N PHE A 30 4.36 4.90 -2.10
CA PHE A 30 5.68 4.39 -1.77
C PHE A 30 6.72 5.45 -2.15
N ILE A 31 7.39 6.03 -1.15
CA ILE A 31 8.36 7.10 -1.35
C ILE A 31 9.77 6.52 -1.35
N GLY A 32 10.51 6.83 -2.41
CA GLY A 32 11.91 6.42 -2.56
C GLY A 32 12.08 5.01 -3.12
N PHE A 33 11.01 4.36 -3.57
CA PHE A 33 11.05 3.09 -4.28
C PHE A 33 9.87 2.91 -5.23
N SER A 34 10.08 2.15 -6.29
CA SER A 34 9.07 1.83 -7.30
C SER A 34 8.51 0.43 -7.07
N LEU A 35 7.24 0.23 -7.38
CA LEU A 35 6.66 -1.10 -7.37
C LEU A 35 7.25 -1.94 -8.51
N PRO A 36 7.44 -3.26 -8.31
CA PRO A 36 7.72 -4.19 -9.40
C PRO A 36 6.75 -4.04 -10.58
N GLU A 37 7.21 -4.37 -11.78
CA GLU A 37 6.41 -4.29 -13.02
C GLU A 37 5.12 -5.11 -12.94
N GLU A 38 5.16 -6.23 -12.23
CA GLU A 38 4.02 -7.11 -11.95
C GLU A 38 2.86 -6.38 -11.22
N PHE A 39 3.16 -5.27 -10.55
CA PHE A 39 2.18 -4.42 -9.86
C PHE A 39 1.95 -3.06 -10.54
N GLY A 40 2.45 -2.88 -11.78
CA GLY A 40 2.17 -1.74 -12.63
C GLY A 40 3.23 -0.63 -12.66
N GLU A 41 4.48 -0.90 -12.25
CA GLU A 41 5.66 0.00 -12.32
C GLU A 41 5.52 1.37 -11.61
N GLY A 42 4.40 1.59 -10.91
CA GLY A 42 4.09 2.85 -10.25
C GLY A 42 4.80 3.02 -8.91
N SER A 43 4.47 4.11 -8.22
CA SER A 43 4.84 4.32 -6.81
C SER A 43 3.61 4.32 -5.91
N GLU A 44 2.46 3.86 -6.39
CA GLU A 44 1.22 3.92 -5.64
C GLU A 44 0.26 2.78 -5.92
N LEU A 45 -0.49 2.43 -4.88
CA LEU A 45 -1.61 1.50 -4.93
C LEU A 45 -2.86 2.24 -4.47
N GLN A 46 -3.97 2.06 -5.18
CA GLN A 46 -5.23 2.71 -4.87
C GLN A 46 -6.41 1.75 -5.01
N PHE A 47 -7.39 1.87 -4.11
CA PHE A 47 -8.69 1.21 -4.27
C PHE A 47 -9.82 2.15 -3.86
N GLY A 48 -11.04 1.80 -4.29
CA GLY A 48 -12.26 2.52 -3.90
C GLY A 48 -12.52 3.81 -4.66
N ASP A 49 -11.74 4.12 -5.71
CA ASP A 49 -12.09 5.20 -6.63
C ASP A 49 -13.23 4.76 -7.56
N LEU A 50 -14.45 5.00 -7.09
CA LEU A 50 -15.66 4.72 -7.84
C LEU A 50 -15.69 5.49 -9.17
N LYS A 51 -15.09 6.69 -9.27
CA LYS A 51 -15.09 7.45 -10.52
C LYS A 51 -14.21 6.77 -11.57
N GLN A 52 -13.04 6.27 -11.18
CA GLN A 52 -12.20 5.46 -12.06
C GLN A 52 -12.90 4.16 -12.46
N LEU A 53 -13.49 3.44 -11.51
CA LEU A 53 -14.19 2.18 -11.79
C LEU A 53 -15.38 2.38 -12.74
N PHE A 54 -16.24 3.37 -12.47
CA PHE A 54 -17.36 3.69 -13.36
C PHE A 54 -16.89 4.18 -14.74
N ALA A 55 -15.78 4.91 -14.83
CA ALA A 55 -15.21 5.37 -16.10
C ALA A 55 -14.74 4.21 -16.99
N ILE A 56 -14.38 3.07 -16.40
CA ILE A 56 -14.00 1.84 -17.11
C ILE A 56 -15.12 0.79 -17.14
N GLY A 57 -16.35 1.17 -16.78
CA GLY A 57 -17.53 0.31 -16.83
C GLY A 57 -17.60 -0.76 -15.73
N LEU A 58 -16.80 -0.63 -14.68
CA LEU A 58 -16.77 -1.52 -13.52
C LEU A 58 -17.69 -0.98 -12.40
N GLY A 59 -18.45 -1.89 -11.78
CA GLY A 59 -19.40 -1.57 -10.71
C GLY A 59 -18.78 -1.61 -9.31
N ALA A 60 -19.59 -1.32 -8.29
CA ALA A 60 -19.17 -1.34 -6.87
C ALA A 60 -18.55 -2.68 -6.42
N HIS A 61 -18.91 -3.80 -7.06
CA HIS A 61 -18.31 -5.10 -6.77
C HIS A 61 -16.81 -5.16 -7.09
N SER A 62 -16.33 -4.32 -8.01
CA SER A 62 -14.91 -4.19 -8.34
C SER A 62 -14.12 -3.40 -7.30
N VAL A 63 -14.79 -2.72 -6.35
CA VAL A 63 -14.13 -2.06 -5.20
C VAL A 63 -13.52 -3.10 -4.26
N GLU A 64 -14.26 -4.16 -3.95
CA GLU A 64 -13.79 -5.25 -3.08
C GLU A 64 -12.63 -6.00 -3.74
N MET A 65 -12.70 -6.21 -5.06
CA MET A 65 -11.60 -6.78 -5.83
C MET A 65 -10.36 -5.88 -5.82
N GLY A 66 -10.52 -4.57 -6.06
CA GLY A 66 -9.40 -3.62 -6.02
C GLY A 66 -8.77 -3.54 -4.63
N LYS A 67 -9.58 -3.56 -3.57
CA LYS A 67 -9.08 -3.63 -2.19
C LYS A 67 -8.30 -4.92 -1.93
N SER A 68 -8.85 -6.07 -2.34
CA SER A 68 -8.20 -7.37 -2.16
C SER A 68 -6.86 -7.44 -2.92
N PHE A 69 -6.81 -6.87 -4.11
CA PHE A 69 -5.57 -6.72 -4.88
C PHE A 69 -4.54 -5.89 -4.12
N VAL A 70 -4.89 -4.69 -3.65
CA VAL A 70 -3.97 -3.82 -2.91
C VAL A 70 -3.44 -4.50 -1.64
N LEU A 71 -4.30 -5.17 -0.88
CA LEU A 71 -3.87 -5.89 0.34
C LEU A 71 -2.91 -7.03 0.01
N LYS A 72 -3.23 -7.84 -1.00
CA LYS A 72 -2.37 -8.95 -1.46
C LYS A 72 -1.03 -8.46 -1.98
N THR A 73 -1.01 -7.37 -2.73
CA THR A 73 0.23 -6.73 -3.19
C THR A 73 1.07 -6.23 -2.02
N ILE A 74 0.46 -5.60 -1.02
CA ILE A 74 1.18 -5.15 0.19
C ILE A 74 1.78 -6.35 0.93
N GLU A 75 1.00 -7.42 1.14
CA GLU A 75 1.49 -8.66 1.74
C GLU A 75 2.71 -9.20 0.98
N GLU A 76 2.61 -9.33 -0.34
CA GLU A 76 3.66 -9.83 -1.22
C GLU A 76 4.92 -8.94 -1.23
N LEU A 77 4.77 -7.61 -1.20
CA LEU A 77 5.91 -6.68 -1.16
C LEU A 77 6.72 -6.81 0.13
N PHE A 78 6.06 -7.06 1.26
CA PHE A 78 6.71 -7.10 2.57
C PHE A 78 6.91 -8.51 3.13
N SER A 79 6.48 -9.57 2.43
CA SER A 79 6.73 -10.97 2.80
C SER A 79 8.19 -11.41 2.61
N GLY A 80 8.97 -10.63 1.85
CA GLY A 80 10.36 -10.93 1.52
C GLY A 80 10.53 -11.90 0.34
N GLU A 81 9.44 -12.37 -0.27
CA GLU A 81 9.49 -13.31 -1.41
C GLU A 81 9.86 -12.62 -2.74
N PHE A 82 9.57 -11.32 -2.90
CA PHE A 82 9.88 -10.54 -4.10
C PHE A 82 11.35 -10.05 -4.19
N GLY A 83 12.29 -10.88 -3.71
CA GLY A 83 13.71 -10.82 -4.04
C GLY A 83 14.41 -9.48 -3.78
N SER A 84 15.08 -9.34 -2.63
CA SER A 84 16.09 -8.30 -2.37
C SER A 84 15.67 -6.84 -2.59
N PHE A 85 14.36 -6.53 -2.63
CA PHE A 85 13.90 -5.16 -2.88
C PHE A 85 14.21 -4.21 -1.70
N VAL A 86 14.44 -4.78 -0.52
CA VAL A 86 14.64 -4.03 0.72
C VAL A 86 15.72 -4.73 1.56
N PRO A 87 16.79 -4.04 1.99
CA PRO A 87 17.75 -4.60 2.94
C PRO A 87 17.07 -5.09 4.23
N GLU A 88 17.43 -6.25 4.77
CA GLU A 88 16.82 -6.85 5.99
C GLU A 88 16.75 -5.92 7.22
N ARG A 89 17.61 -4.89 7.27
CA ARG A 89 17.66 -3.90 8.36
C ARG A 89 16.85 -2.63 8.10
N THR A 90 16.16 -2.54 6.97
CA THR A 90 15.40 -1.35 6.61
C THR A 90 14.19 -1.22 7.54
N ARG A 91 14.04 -0.04 8.11
CA ARG A 91 12.82 0.35 8.80
C ARG A 91 11.97 1.15 7.84
N PHE A 92 10.67 1.12 8.02
CA PHE A 92 9.74 1.89 7.22
C PHE A 92 9.02 2.89 8.10
N CYS A 93 8.91 4.12 7.60
CA CYS A 93 8.00 5.10 8.12
C CYS A 93 6.67 4.96 7.38
N VAL A 94 5.63 4.58 8.10
CA VAL A 94 4.24 4.61 7.65
C VAL A 94 3.59 5.84 8.23
N THR A 95 3.13 6.75 7.38
CA THR A 95 2.40 7.96 7.79
C THR A 95 0.98 7.88 7.26
N GLU A 96 0.02 8.23 8.11
CA GLU A 96 -1.37 8.43 7.75
C GLU A 96 -1.66 9.94 7.69
N GLU A 97 -1.85 10.47 6.47
CA GLU A 97 -2.00 11.90 6.20
C GLU A 97 -3.48 12.34 6.21
N GLY A 98 -4.41 11.40 6.42
CA GLY A 98 -5.86 11.61 6.41
C GLY A 98 -6.52 11.28 5.07
N ASN A 99 -7.86 11.20 5.04
CA ASN A 99 -8.65 10.85 3.85
C ASN A 99 -8.27 9.51 3.18
N GLY A 100 -7.73 8.56 3.95
CA GLY A 100 -7.26 7.27 3.43
C GLY A 100 -5.96 7.35 2.63
N LEU A 101 -5.19 8.43 2.76
CA LEU A 101 -3.83 8.53 2.21
C LEU A 101 -2.80 8.01 3.21
N PHE A 102 -2.00 7.05 2.76
CA PHE A 102 -0.89 6.49 3.49
C PHE A 102 0.38 6.66 2.68
N THR A 103 1.47 7.05 3.33
CA THR A 103 2.79 7.08 2.72
C THR A 103 3.69 6.07 3.42
N VAL A 104 4.42 5.29 2.64
CA VAL A 104 5.40 4.32 3.12
C VAL A 104 6.75 4.71 2.56
N SER A 105 7.70 5.01 3.44
CA SER A 105 9.07 5.39 3.05
C SER A 105 10.08 4.53 3.77
N ALA A 106 11.13 4.12 3.06
CA ALA A 106 12.26 3.43 3.65
C ALA A 106 13.10 4.43 4.46
N ILE A 107 13.31 4.13 5.74
CA ILE A 107 14.31 4.77 6.59
C ILE A 107 15.57 3.90 6.45
N MET A 108 16.45 4.32 5.56
CA MET A 108 17.79 3.73 5.50
C MET A 108 18.57 4.08 6.78
N PRO A 109 19.37 3.14 7.32
CA PRO A 109 20.24 3.41 8.46
C PRO A 109 21.33 4.45 8.16
#